data_AF-A0AAN7P0B1-F1
#
_entry.id   AF-A0AAN7P0B1-F1
#
_cell.length_a   1.000
_cell.length_b   1.000
_cell.length_c   1.000
_cell.angle_alpha   90.00
_cell.angle_beta   90.00
_cell.angle_gamma   90.00
#
_symmetry.space_group_name_H-M   'P 1'
#
loop_
_entity.id
_entity.type
_entity.pdbx_description
1 polymer ?
#
loop_
_entity_poly.entity_id
_entity_poly.type
_entity_poly.pdbx_seq_one_letter_code
_entity_poly.pdbx_strand_id
1 'polypeptide(L)'
;MSGKVHGRVQIKKPNMADHSIKQCNHQIGDKFIHQKTSNARESKKIVTLLDNKNIRDLIVPDPEPTKCAGIWSSTKFKKLKKQAHVLTNEDKIAIIENEQLKKQQLIIESKNRTDILKQAQKDEKTKAGSKLCAEDAEAAEKTLYALQRAFELRQEQEDEVKTANTVILAAKCLVIRQAQINEKELIRKEWTEEERRLDEIMEQERQKALRQEEERKRIRKERSQKQVQALSQQIFENEVLRLKELERKEEESRSINKALITMQRDDAEKIRVKNLENKKIRENLNRANKDMEQFRIVQKEEERIADLRTQEFMRKKAEREAKREAELAEIKAAKEREKARLEAEQLQAMCAASDEAELQALRVQEEVEREWREKERLAALKKKQDNDDLKRSRAKQLEDIKKQQALKIQKEEEEFHKVAQVQRELHERDCERKKKKREAAIKHRKELLQQINDKELDRIAKIKEKFEEGGILRMEQEMRSANIQNIIRKKVQRMRTNNVPEQVVADVERQLKI
;
A
#
# COMPACT_ATOMS: atom_id res chain seq x y z
N MET A 1 -28.21 23.16 33.43
CA MET A 1 -28.57 23.53 34.82
C MET A 1 -29.61 24.65 34.77
N SER A 2 -30.67 24.61 35.58
CA SER A 2 -31.63 25.73 35.72
C SER A 2 -32.56 25.54 36.94
N GLY A 3 -32.06 25.82 38.14
CA GLY A 3 -32.86 25.72 39.38
C GLY A 3 -33.85 26.89 39.51
N LYS A 4 -35.16 26.60 39.54
CA LYS A 4 -36.20 27.62 39.80
C LYS A 4 -36.34 27.92 41.30
N VAL A 5 -35.58 28.89 41.77
CA VAL A 5 -35.72 29.48 43.11
C VAL A 5 -37.12 30.10 43.26
N HIS A 6 -37.93 29.57 44.19
CA HIS A 6 -39.25 30.12 44.51
C HIS A 6 -39.15 31.02 45.75
N GLY A 7 -39.00 32.33 45.52
CA GLY A 7 -38.94 33.33 46.60
C GLY A 7 -40.25 33.42 47.38
N ARG A 8 -40.22 33.04 48.67
CA ARG A 8 -41.42 32.96 49.52
C ARG A 8 -41.75 34.33 50.13
N VAL A 9 -42.43 35.18 49.37
CA VAL A 9 -42.86 36.53 49.82
C VAL A 9 -43.74 36.42 51.06
N GLN A 10 -43.22 36.89 52.21
CA GLN A 10 -43.97 36.92 53.46
C GLN A 10 -44.94 38.13 53.49
N ILE A 11 -46.18 37.89 53.08
CA ILE A 11 -47.26 38.87 53.26
C ILE A 11 -47.58 38.99 54.76
N LYS A 12 -47.05 40.02 55.41
CA LYS A 12 -47.44 40.40 56.78
C LYS A 12 -48.94 40.71 56.78
N LYS A 13 -49.70 40.04 57.65
CA LYS A 13 -51.10 40.39 57.92
C LYS A 13 -51.14 41.68 58.75
N PRO A 14 -52.10 42.59 58.53
CA PRO A 14 -52.33 43.70 59.44
C PRO A 14 -52.82 43.17 60.80
N ASN A 15 -52.35 43.77 61.90
CA ASN A 15 -52.87 43.48 63.23
C ASN A 15 -54.33 43.95 63.34
N MET A 16 -55.24 43.03 63.64
CA MET A 16 -56.54 43.39 64.20
C MET A 16 -56.35 43.62 65.71
N ALA A 17 -57.02 44.64 66.25
CA ALA A 17 -56.55 45.30 67.46
C ALA A 17 -57.10 44.72 68.76
N ASP A 18 -56.45 43.67 69.30
CA ASP A 18 -56.72 43.17 70.65
C ASP A 18 -56.01 44.06 71.71
N HIS A 19 -56.75 45.01 72.27
CA HIS A 19 -56.25 46.04 73.21
C HIS A 19 -56.55 45.69 74.68
N SER A 20 -56.03 46.49 75.62
CA SER A 20 -56.22 46.25 77.07
C SER A 20 -57.45 46.97 77.64
N ILE A 21 -57.91 46.56 78.82
CA ILE A 21 -59.08 47.16 79.51
C ILE A 21 -58.92 48.67 79.75
N LYS A 22 -57.69 49.20 79.87
CA LYS A 22 -57.45 50.65 79.99
C LYS A 22 -57.63 51.45 78.68
N GLN A 23 -57.94 50.79 77.57
CA GLN A 23 -57.97 51.39 76.23
C GLN A 23 -59.35 51.34 75.55
N CYS A 24 -60.34 50.62 76.09
CA CYS A 24 -61.71 50.62 75.60
C CYS A 24 -62.68 49.97 76.61
N ASN A 25 -63.79 50.66 76.92
CA ASN A 25 -64.79 50.23 77.90
C ASN A 25 -66.11 49.73 77.26
N HIS A 26 -66.08 49.19 76.05
CA HIS A 26 -67.28 48.59 75.46
C HIS A 26 -67.65 47.26 76.13
N GLN A 27 -68.92 47.15 76.56
CA GLN A 27 -69.52 45.96 77.15
C GLN A 27 -70.81 45.58 76.40
N ILE A 28 -71.12 44.28 76.36
CA ILE A 28 -72.43 43.75 75.96
C ILE A 28 -72.77 42.62 76.94
N GLY A 29 -73.91 42.72 77.64
CA GLY A 29 -74.33 41.72 78.63
C GLY A 29 -73.32 41.54 79.76
N ASP A 30 -72.97 42.65 80.41
CA ASP A 30 -72.06 42.75 81.57
C ASP A 30 -70.65 42.15 81.37
N LYS A 31 -70.22 41.99 80.11
CA LYS A 31 -68.91 41.45 79.73
C LYS A 31 -68.23 42.34 78.68
N PHE A 32 -66.94 42.57 78.85
CA PHE A 32 -66.13 43.41 77.96
C PHE A 32 -65.81 42.69 76.64
N ILE A 33 -66.18 43.28 75.50
CA ILE A 33 -66.08 42.60 74.18
C ILE A 33 -64.65 42.46 73.64
N HIS A 34 -63.67 43.12 74.27
CA HIS A 34 -62.27 43.14 73.85
C HIS A 34 -61.30 42.66 74.95
N GLN A 35 -61.81 41.94 75.96
CA GLN A 35 -60.97 41.39 77.01
C GLN A 35 -60.06 40.27 76.47
N LYS A 36 -58.75 40.54 76.42
CA LYS A 36 -57.73 39.48 76.29
C LYS A 36 -57.81 38.55 77.51
N THR A 37 -58.34 37.35 77.31
CA THR A 37 -58.10 36.21 78.20
C THR A 37 -56.61 35.90 78.21
N SER A 38 -56.01 35.77 79.40
CA SER A 38 -54.58 35.51 79.62
C SER A 38 -54.14 34.21 78.94
N ASN A 39 -55.03 33.21 78.94
CA ASN A 39 -54.84 31.92 78.28
C ASN A 39 -56.17 31.43 77.70
N ALA A 40 -56.13 30.72 76.56
CA ALA A 40 -57.31 30.17 75.88
C ALA A 40 -58.05 29.04 76.66
N ARG A 41 -57.71 28.83 77.94
CA ARG A 41 -58.25 27.84 78.88
C ARG A 41 -59.11 28.47 79.98
N GLU A 42 -59.06 29.80 80.16
CA GLU A 42 -59.86 30.48 81.19
C GLU A 42 -61.36 30.28 80.95
N SER A 43 -62.12 30.00 82.02
CA SER A 43 -63.58 29.85 82.04
C SER A 43 -64.22 28.75 81.18
N LYS A 44 -63.47 27.69 80.79
CA LYS A 44 -64.02 26.52 80.07
C LYS A 44 -63.78 25.20 80.79
N LYS A 45 -64.68 24.23 80.59
CA LYS A 45 -64.52 22.87 81.10
C LYS A 45 -63.46 22.12 80.28
N ILE A 46 -62.49 21.54 80.98
CA ILE A 46 -61.39 20.76 80.39
C ILE A 46 -61.50 19.33 80.93
N VAL A 47 -61.36 18.35 80.05
CA VAL A 47 -61.23 16.94 80.42
C VAL A 47 -59.82 16.47 80.06
N THR A 48 -59.07 16.08 81.08
CA THR A 48 -57.76 15.42 80.95
C THR A 48 -57.97 13.96 80.61
N LEU A 49 -57.48 13.53 79.44
CA LEU A 49 -57.43 12.11 79.08
C LEU A 49 -56.00 11.58 79.22
N LEU A 50 -55.91 10.40 79.83
CA LEU A 50 -54.68 9.64 80.06
C LEU A 50 -54.63 8.45 79.09
N ASP A 51 -53.99 8.66 77.94
CA ASP A 51 -53.53 7.57 77.08
C ASP A 51 -52.08 7.20 77.43
N ASN A 52 -51.73 5.93 77.29
CA ASN A 52 -50.53 5.26 77.83
C ASN A 52 -49.14 5.89 77.54
N LYS A 53 -49.04 6.97 76.73
CA LYS A 53 -47.79 7.71 76.45
C LYS A 53 -47.92 9.23 76.38
N ASN A 54 -49.06 9.86 76.70
CA ASN A 54 -49.13 11.31 76.91
C ASN A 54 -50.47 11.77 77.51
N ILE A 55 -50.42 12.68 78.48
CA ILE A 55 -51.60 13.38 79.01
C ILE A 55 -52.05 14.43 77.99
N ARG A 56 -53.35 14.51 77.70
CA ARG A 56 -53.91 15.55 76.81
C ARG A 56 -55.11 16.25 77.44
N ASP A 57 -55.04 17.58 77.45
CA ASP A 57 -56.10 18.46 77.94
C ASP A 57 -57.05 18.81 76.78
N LEU A 58 -58.23 18.19 76.73
CA LEU A 58 -59.24 18.55 75.74
C LEU A 58 -60.23 19.57 76.33
N ILE A 59 -60.36 20.72 75.67
CA ILE A 59 -61.42 21.69 75.97
C ILE A 59 -62.72 21.13 75.42
N VAL A 60 -63.68 20.85 76.29
CA VAL A 60 -65.00 20.38 75.89
C VAL A 60 -65.79 21.57 75.30
N PRO A 61 -66.36 21.47 74.09
CA PRO A 61 -67.26 22.49 73.58
C PRO A 61 -68.55 22.51 74.41
N ASP A 62 -68.94 23.66 74.93
CA ASP A 62 -70.21 23.80 75.63
C ASP A 62 -71.39 23.55 74.64
N PRO A 63 -72.42 22.78 75.02
CA PRO A 63 -73.51 22.40 74.13
C PRO A 63 -74.55 23.52 73.92
N GLU A 64 -74.49 24.62 74.68
CA GLU A 64 -75.33 25.79 74.44
C GLU A 64 -74.80 26.60 73.25
N PRO A 65 -75.66 26.98 72.27
CA PRO A 65 -75.24 27.82 71.17
C PRO A 65 -74.82 29.20 71.69
N THR A 66 -73.59 29.63 71.39
CA THR A 66 -73.03 30.90 71.86
C THR A 66 -73.90 32.08 71.43
N LYS A 67 -74.65 32.68 72.37
CA LYS A 67 -75.63 33.76 72.15
C LYS A 67 -75.01 35.13 71.80
N CYS A 68 -73.84 35.13 71.14
CA CYS A 68 -73.13 36.33 70.69
C CYS A 68 -73.06 36.33 69.15
N ALA A 69 -73.76 37.27 68.51
CA ALA A 69 -73.73 37.43 67.05
C ALA A 69 -72.37 37.98 66.60
N GLY A 70 -71.48 37.11 66.11
CA GLY A 70 -70.20 37.53 65.55
C GLY A 70 -70.37 38.29 64.23
N ILE A 71 -69.81 39.49 64.13
CA ILE A 71 -69.82 40.30 62.90
C ILE A 71 -68.67 39.85 61.98
N TRP A 72 -68.99 39.39 60.76
CA TRP A 72 -68.01 38.94 59.77
C TRP A 72 -68.00 39.86 58.55
N SER A 73 -66.82 40.24 58.05
CA SER A 73 -66.71 41.00 56.80
C SER A 73 -67.21 40.18 55.60
N SER A 74 -67.84 40.83 54.61
CA SER A 74 -68.45 40.15 53.45
C SER A 74 -67.47 39.26 52.68
N THR A 75 -66.19 39.64 52.59
CA THR A 75 -65.13 38.81 52.00
C THR A 75 -64.83 37.56 52.81
N LYS A 76 -64.77 37.66 54.15
CA LYS A 76 -64.57 36.53 55.06
C LYS A 76 -65.81 35.61 55.06
N PHE A 77 -67.02 36.17 55.03
CA PHE A 77 -68.27 35.41 54.89
C PHE A 77 -68.35 34.66 53.55
N LYS A 78 -68.09 35.33 52.40
CA LYS A 78 -68.06 34.68 51.08
C LYS A 78 -66.98 33.60 51.01
N LYS A 79 -65.82 33.80 51.65
CA LYS A 79 -64.76 32.78 51.75
C LYS A 79 -65.23 31.59 52.58
N LEU A 80 -65.81 31.80 53.75
CA LEU A 80 -66.37 30.73 54.60
C LEU A 80 -67.50 29.97 53.90
N LYS A 81 -68.42 30.67 53.21
CA LYS A 81 -69.47 30.03 52.41
C LYS A 81 -68.91 29.14 51.29
N LYS A 82 -67.79 29.53 50.66
CA LYS A 82 -67.06 28.67 49.71
C LYS A 82 -66.30 27.51 50.36
N GLN A 83 -65.81 27.68 51.60
CA GLN A 83 -65.09 26.62 52.33
C GLN A 83 -66.02 25.61 53.03
N ALA A 84 -67.25 26.01 53.36
CA ALA A 84 -68.30 25.15 53.91
C ALA A 84 -69.09 24.39 52.83
N HIS A 85 -68.94 24.76 51.56
CA HIS A 85 -69.53 24.02 50.44
C HIS A 85 -68.66 22.79 50.12
N VAL A 86 -69.18 21.61 50.49
CA VAL A 86 -68.52 20.32 50.21
C VAL A 86 -68.68 20.01 48.72
N LEU A 87 -67.61 20.17 47.95
CA LEU A 87 -67.56 19.81 46.53
C LEU A 87 -67.87 18.31 46.37
N THR A 88 -68.81 17.98 45.49
CA THR A 88 -69.09 16.60 45.07
C THR A 88 -67.91 16.02 44.29
N ASN A 89 -67.94 14.76 43.92
CA ASN A 89 -66.87 14.20 43.07
C ASN A 89 -66.98 14.67 41.62
N GLU A 90 -68.20 14.95 41.14
CA GLU A 90 -68.48 15.52 39.82
C GLU A 90 -67.93 16.95 39.71
N ASP A 91 -68.14 17.81 40.71
CA ASP A 91 -67.56 19.17 40.75
C ASP A 91 -66.03 19.15 40.62
N LYS A 92 -65.37 18.18 41.27
CA LYS A 92 -63.90 18.03 41.23
C LYS A 92 -63.43 17.62 39.84
N ILE A 93 -64.15 16.71 39.17
CA ILE A 93 -63.86 16.28 37.79
C ILE A 93 -64.03 17.47 36.84
N ALA A 94 -65.15 18.19 36.92
CA ALA A 94 -65.41 19.36 36.08
C ALA A 94 -64.37 20.48 36.27
N ILE A 95 -63.84 20.68 37.48
CA ILE A 95 -62.72 21.62 37.74
C ILE A 95 -61.43 21.14 37.07
N ILE A 96 -61.11 19.84 37.17
CA ILE A 96 -59.91 19.24 36.56
C ILE A 96 -59.97 19.33 35.03
N GLU A 97 -61.12 19.03 34.42
CA GLU A 97 -61.35 19.14 32.98
C GLU A 97 -61.21 20.60 32.50
N ASN A 98 -61.80 21.56 33.22
CA ASN A 98 -61.65 22.98 32.92
C ASN A 98 -60.19 23.48 33.05
N GLU A 99 -59.39 22.90 33.95
CA GLU A 99 -57.95 23.17 33.99
C GLU A 99 -57.19 22.52 32.82
N GLN A 100 -57.56 21.30 32.42
CA GLN A 100 -56.93 20.60 31.30
C GLN A 100 -57.20 21.33 29.97
N LEU A 101 -58.44 21.76 29.71
CA LEU A 101 -58.81 22.53 28.52
C LEU A 101 -58.02 23.84 28.41
N LYS A 102 -57.86 24.58 29.53
CA LYS A 102 -57.04 25.81 29.56
C LYS A 102 -55.56 25.54 29.32
N LYS A 103 -55.02 24.44 29.85
CA LYS A 103 -53.63 24.01 29.58
C LYS A 103 -53.45 23.64 28.10
N GLN A 104 -54.43 22.97 27.49
CA GLN A 104 -54.41 22.65 26.05
C GLN A 104 -54.45 23.91 25.16
N GLN A 105 -55.33 24.88 25.48
CA GLN A 105 -55.41 26.16 24.76
C GLN A 105 -54.07 26.91 24.76
N LEU A 106 -53.44 27.07 25.93
CA LEU A 106 -52.12 27.72 26.05
C LEU A 106 -51.01 26.97 25.28
N ILE A 107 -51.08 25.63 25.20
CA ILE A 107 -50.15 24.83 24.39
C ILE A 107 -50.38 25.06 22.89
N ILE A 108 -51.62 25.20 22.43
CA ILE A 108 -51.97 25.48 21.03
C ILE A 108 -51.50 26.89 20.65
N GLU A 109 -51.78 27.91 21.46
CA GLU A 109 -51.28 29.28 21.25
C GLU A 109 -49.75 29.33 21.18
N SER A 110 -49.06 28.62 22.08
CA SER A 110 -47.61 28.53 22.07
C SER A 110 -47.08 27.86 20.79
N LYS A 111 -47.71 26.77 20.33
CA LYS A 111 -47.34 26.10 19.07
C LYS A 111 -47.51 27.04 17.88
N ASN A 112 -48.70 27.62 17.73
CA ASN A 112 -49.02 28.56 16.66
C ASN A 112 -47.99 29.72 16.61
N ARG A 113 -47.62 30.29 17.76
CA ARG A 113 -46.57 31.32 17.83
C ARG A 113 -45.20 30.81 17.38
N THR A 114 -44.80 29.58 17.75
CA THR A 114 -43.55 29.00 17.26
C THR A 114 -43.57 28.68 15.77
N ASP A 115 -44.73 28.31 15.21
CA ASP A 115 -44.86 27.95 13.80
C ASP A 115 -44.91 29.19 12.88
N ILE A 116 -45.54 30.28 13.34
CA ILE A 116 -45.44 31.60 12.69
C ILE A 116 -43.98 32.08 12.66
N LEU A 117 -43.23 31.93 13.76
CA LEU A 117 -41.80 32.28 13.80
C LEU A 117 -40.97 31.40 12.84
N LYS A 118 -41.26 30.10 12.74
CA LYS A 118 -40.62 29.20 11.75
C LYS A 118 -40.98 29.53 10.30
N GLN A 119 -42.15 30.12 10.04
CA GLN A 119 -42.55 30.59 8.72
C GLN A 119 -41.76 31.85 8.36
N ALA A 120 -41.77 32.88 9.23
CA ALA A 120 -40.96 34.09 9.03
C ALA A 120 -39.46 33.77 8.81
N GLN A 121 -38.87 32.85 9.59
CA GLN A 121 -37.48 32.42 9.41
C GLN A 121 -37.21 31.60 8.12
N LYS A 122 -38.25 31.07 7.46
CA LYS A 122 -38.13 30.49 6.11
C LYS A 122 -38.22 31.56 5.03
N ASP A 123 -39.09 32.54 5.23
CA ASP A 123 -39.31 33.65 4.29
C ASP A 123 -38.16 34.67 4.32
N GLU A 124 -37.41 34.75 5.43
CA GLU A 124 -36.14 35.47 5.56
C GLU A 124 -34.94 34.76 4.90
N LYS A 125 -35.10 33.55 4.35
CA LYS A 125 -34.02 32.89 3.60
C LYS A 125 -33.74 33.61 2.29
N THR A 126 -32.68 34.43 2.31
CA THR A 126 -31.88 34.87 1.16
C THR A 126 -32.68 35.08 -0.13
N LYS A 127 -33.32 36.26 -0.25
CA LYS A 127 -33.88 36.74 -1.52
C LYS A 127 -32.86 36.53 -2.65
N ALA A 128 -33.28 35.88 -3.73
CA ALA A 128 -32.44 35.62 -4.90
C ALA A 128 -31.84 36.94 -5.43
N GLY A 129 -30.54 36.94 -5.73
CA GLY A 129 -29.80 38.14 -6.14
C GLY A 129 -29.24 38.99 -4.99
N SER A 130 -29.40 38.59 -3.72
CA SER A 130 -28.64 39.19 -2.61
C SER A 130 -27.16 38.77 -2.64
N LYS A 131 -26.24 39.59 -2.09
CA LYS A 131 -24.80 39.27 -2.05
C LYS A 131 -24.50 37.93 -1.35
N LEU A 132 -25.19 37.66 -0.24
CA LEU A 132 -25.12 36.37 0.46
C LEU A 132 -25.48 35.21 -0.46
N CYS A 133 -26.51 35.35 -1.32
CA CYS A 133 -26.86 34.32 -2.30
C CYS A 133 -25.77 34.09 -3.37
N ALA A 134 -24.91 35.07 -3.64
CA ALA A 134 -23.75 34.92 -4.54
C ALA A 134 -22.55 34.28 -3.82
N GLU A 135 -22.30 34.65 -2.57
CA GLU A 135 -21.28 34.01 -1.71
C GLU A 135 -21.64 32.55 -1.40
N ASP A 136 -22.91 32.26 -1.12
CA ASP A 136 -23.49 30.91 -0.97
C ASP A 136 -23.35 30.10 -2.26
N ALA A 137 -23.56 30.72 -3.43
CA ALA A 137 -23.41 30.07 -4.74
C ALA A 137 -21.93 29.76 -5.05
N GLU A 138 -21.01 30.70 -4.80
CA GLU A 138 -19.57 30.46 -4.97
C GLU A 138 -19.07 29.39 -3.99
N ALA A 139 -19.61 29.33 -2.76
CA ALA A 139 -19.36 28.26 -1.80
C ALA A 139 -19.95 26.92 -2.26
N ALA A 140 -21.13 26.92 -2.88
CA ALA A 140 -21.72 25.72 -3.51
C ALA A 140 -20.87 25.22 -4.69
N GLU A 141 -20.36 26.10 -5.56
CA GLU A 141 -19.46 25.71 -6.64
C GLU A 141 -18.13 25.16 -6.11
N LYS A 142 -17.52 25.81 -5.11
CA LYS A 142 -16.29 25.33 -4.46
C LYS A 142 -16.48 23.98 -3.78
N THR A 143 -17.61 23.75 -3.13
CA THR A 143 -17.92 22.46 -2.49
C THR A 143 -18.27 21.38 -3.52
N LEU A 144 -18.99 21.71 -4.59
CA LEU A 144 -19.22 20.79 -5.72
C LEU A 144 -17.91 20.41 -6.42
N TYR A 145 -16.99 21.35 -6.65
CA TYR A 145 -15.65 21.07 -7.18
C TYR A 145 -14.84 20.18 -6.21
N ALA A 146 -14.87 20.47 -4.90
CA ALA A 146 -14.20 19.63 -3.90
C ALA A 146 -14.78 18.19 -3.87
N LEU A 147 -16.10 18.03 -3.97
CA LEU A 147 -16.77 16.72 -4.05
C LEU A 147 -16.42 15.98 -5.35
N GLN A 148 -16.46 16.65 -6.51
CA GLN A 148 -16.04 16.09 -7.78
C GLN A 148 -14.56 15.67 -7.75
N ARG A 149 -13.69 16.49 -7.16
CA ARG A 149 -12.26 16.20 -7.07
C ARG A 149 -11.96 15.07 -6.08
N ALA A 150 -12.68 14.98 -4.96
CA ALA A 150 -12.61 13.85 -4.05
C ALA A 150 -13.12 12.55 -4.71
N PHE A 151 -14.17 12.64 -5.52
CA PHE A 151 -14.65 11.52 -6.34
C PHE A 151 -13.61 11.08 -7.37
N GLU A 152 -13.04 12.00 -8.17
CA GLU A 152 -11.92 11.70 -9.08
C GLU A 152 -10.78 11.00 -8.34
N LEU A 153 -10.33 11.56 -7.22
CA LEU A 153 -9.22 10.98 -6.44
C LEU A 153 -9.54 9.58 -5.90
N ARG A 154 -10.80 9.31 -5.50
CA ARG A 154 -11.23 7.95 -5.13
C ARG A 154 -11.18 7.01 -6.33
N GLN A 155 -11.63 7.45 -7.51
CA GLN A 155 -11.60 6.64 -8.73
C GLN A 155 -10.18 6.36 -9.22
N GLU A 156 -9.23 7.29 -9.05
CA GLU A 156 -7.80 7.08 -9.32
C GLU A 156 -7.13 6.11 -8.32
N GLN A 157 -7.79 5.77 -7.19
CA GLN A 157 -7.34 4.77 -6.22
C GLN A 157 -7.90 3.36 -6.47
N GLU A 158 -8.82 3.15 -7.41
CA GLU A 158 -9.21 1.80 -7.83
C GLU A 158 -8.03 1.13 -8.57
N ASP A 159 -7.63 -0.09 -8.22
CA ASP A 159 -6.37 -0.70 -8.71
C ASP A 159 -6.39 -0.99 -10.23
N GLU A 160 -7.56 -1.27 -10.79
CA GLU A 160 -7.79 -1.34 -12.24
C GLU A 160 -7.49 0.00 -12.94
N VAL A 161 -7.76 1.12 -12.27
CA VAL A 161 -7.46 2.47 -12.76
C VAL A 161 -5.97 2.80 -12.56
N LYS A 162 -5.33 2.31 -11.48
CA LYS A 162 -3.87 2.40 -11.29
C LYS A 162 -3.10 1.64 -12.38
N THR A 163 -3.53 0.42 -12.72
CA THR A 163 -2.91 -0.37 -13.80
C THR A 163 -3.15 0.22 -15.18
N ALA A 164 -4.30 0.83 -15.43
CA ALA A 164 -4.49 1.68 -16.61
C ALA A 164 -3.49 2.85 -16.63
N ASN A 165 -3.28 3.54 -15.50
CA ASN A 165 -2.34 4.66 -15.41
C ASN A 165 -0.88 4.25 -15.70
N THR A 166 -0.43 3.06 -15.29
CA THR A 166 0.94 2.58 -15.61
C THR A 166 1.11 2.23 -17.08
N VAL A 167 0.12 1.57 -17.70
CA VAL A 167 0.10 1.30 -19.15
C VAL A 167 0.08 2.61 -19.96
N ILE A 168 -0.73 3.58 -19.57
CA ILE A 168 -0.79 4.92 -20.20
C ILE A 168 0.54 5.67 -20.04
N LEU A 169 1.25 5.52 -18.92
CA LEU A 169 2.57 6.10 -18.72
C LEU A 169 3.63 5.45 -19.63
N ALA A 170 3.63 4.11 -19.73
CA ALA A 170 4.52 3.39 -20.64
C ALA A 170 4.29 3.80 -22.10
N ALA A 171 3.03 3.96 -22.52
CA ALA A 171 2.67 4.47 -23.85
C ALA A 171 3.22 5.87 -24.12
N LYS A 172 3.13 6.81 -23.16
CA LYS A 172 3.74 8.15 -23.30
C LYS A 172 5.26 8.07 -23.49
N CYS A 173 5.94 7.23 -22.70
CA CYS A 173 7.39 7.02 -22.83
C CYS A 173 7.76 6.43 -24.20
N LEU A 174 6.94 5.53 -24.75
CA LEU A 174 7.14 4.96 -26.09
C LEU A 174 7.03 6.03 -27.18
N VAL A 175 6.01 6.91 -27.12
CA VAL A 175 5.83 8.01 -28.09
C VAL A 175 7.02 8.97 -28.06
N ILE A 176 7.46 9.39 -26.86
CA ILE A 176 8.64 10.27 -26.70
C ILE A 176 9.89 9.60 -27.27
N ARG A 177 10.10 8.31 -26.96
CA ARG A 177 11.24 7.53 -27.49
C ARG A 177 11.20 7.43 -29.01
N GLN A 178 10.04 7.22 -29.63
CA GLN A 178 9.94 7.15 -31.09
C GLN A 178 10.21 8.51 -31.75
N ALA A 179 9.73 9.61 -31.16
CA ALA A 179 10.06 10.96 -31.61
C ALA A 179 11.58 11.21 -31.56
N GLN A 180 12.24 10.85 -30.46
CA GLN A 180 13.70 10.95 -30.30
C GLN A 180 14.49 10.06 -31.27
N ILE A 181 13.96 8.88 -31.64
CA ILE A 181 14.58 8.03 -32.66
C ILE A 181 14.49 8.70 -34.03
N ASN A 182 13.31 9.20 -34.41
CA ASN A 182 13.08 9.90 -35.68
C ASN A 182 13.95 11.17 -35.79
N GLU A 183 14.02 11.96 -34.72
CA GLU A 183 14.90 13.14 -34.59
C GLU A 183 16.37 12.76 -34.76
N LYS A 184 16.85 11.72 -34.08
CA LYS A 184 18.22 11.23 -34.20
C LYS A 184 18.54 10.67 -35.60
N GLU A 185 17.56 10.11 -36.31
CA GLU A 185 17.71 9.69 -37.70
C GLU A 185 17.72 10.86 -38.69
N LEU A 186 16.97 11.94 -38.42
CA LEU A 186 17.03 13.17 -39.20
C LEU A 186 18.40 13.82 -39.05
N ILE A 187 18.84 14.06 -37.81
CA ILE A 187 20.17 14.61 -37.48
C ILE A 187 21.27 13.78 -38.18
N ARG A 188 21.20 12.45 -38.12
CA ARG A 188 22.18 11.59 -38.81
C ARG A 188 22.23 11.83 -40.33
N LYS A 189 21.10 12.05 -40.99
CA LYS A 189 21.06 12.33 -42.43
C LYS A 189 21.70 13.68 -42.74
N GLU A 190 21.32 14.72 -42.00
CA GLU A 190 21.88 16.07 -42.11
C GLU A 190 23.41 16.07 -41.91
N TRP A 191 23.91 15.32 -40.91
CA TRP A 191 25.35 15.12 -40.71
C TRP A 191 26.00 14.41 -41.90
N THR A 192 25.44 13.30 -42.41
CA THR A 192 26.03 12.61 -43.58
C THR A 192 25.98 13.44 -44.87
N GLU A 193 25.02 14.36 -45.01
CA GLU A 193 24.94 15.26 -46.16
C GLU A 193 25.99 16.38 -46.08
N GLU A 194 26.22 16.97 -44.90
CA GLU A 194 27.28 17.96 -44.70
C GLU A 194 28.69 17.32 -44.72
N GLU A 195 28.86 16.09 -44.20
CA GLU A 195 30.10 15.31 -44.36
C GLU A 195 30.41 15.09 -45.85
N ARG A 196 29.43 14.64 -46.64
CA ARG A 196 29.61 14.45 -48.09
C ARG A 196 29.96 15.76 -48.81
N ARG A 197 29.34 16.87 -48.40
CA ARG A 197 29.63 18.22 -48.94
C ARG A 197 31.05 18.69 -48.58
N LEU A 198 31.53 18.39 -47.38
CA LEU A 198 32.91 18.68 -46.96
C LEU A 198 33.92 17.83 -47.74
N ASP A 199 33.64 16.53 -47.95
CA ASP A 199 34.46 15.66 -48.81
C ASP A 199 34.51 16.15 -50.26
N GLU A 200 33.38 16.60 -50.82
CA GLU A 200 33.31 17.21 -52.16
C GLU A 200 34.18 18.49 -52.25
N ILE A 201 34.25 19.30 -51.19
CA ILE A 201 35.12 20.48 -51.12
C ILE A 201 36.59 20.06 -51.01
N MET A 202 36.92 19.13 -50.11
CA MET A 202 38.29 18.64 -49.89
C MET A 202 38.88 17.98 -51.15
N GLU A 203 38.07 17.20 -51.89
CA GLU A 203 38.48 16.62 -53.16
C GLU A 203 38.70 17.69 -54.24
N GLN A 204 37.84 18.72 -54.31
CA GLN A 204 38.08 19.86 -55.19
C GLN A 204 39.38 20.61 -54.85
N GLU A 205 39.72 20.75 -53.57
CA GLU A 205 40.99 21.35 -53.15
C GLU A 205 42.19 20.46 -53.50
N ARG A 206 42.10 19.15 -53.28
CA ARG A 206 43.13 18.19 -53.71
C ARG A 206 43.35 18.25 -55.22
N GLN A 207 42.29 18.34 -56.03
CA GLN A 207 42.38 18.51 -57.48
C GLN A 207 42.93 19.89 -57.91
N LYS A 208 42.70 20.96 -57.14
CA LYS A 208 43.35 22.27 -57.38
C LYS A 208 44.84 22.17 -57.08
N ALA A 209 45.23 21.56 -55.97
CA ALA A 209 46.63 21.37 -55.57
C ALA A 209 47.41 20.49 -56.57
N LEU A 210 46.82 19.38 -57.03
CA LEU A 210 47.42 18.50 -58.04
C LEU A 210 47.66 19.25 -59.37
N ARG A 211 46.69 20.04 -59.86
CA ARG A 211 46.88 20.85 -61.07
C ARG A 211 47.97 21.91 -60.91
N GLN A 212 48.11 22.52 -59.73
CA GLN A 212 49.21 23.45 -59.44
C GLN A 212 50.58 22.74 -59.38
N GLU A 213 50.64 21.53 -58.82
CA GLU A 213 51.81 20.65 -58.84
C GLU A 213 52.22 20.28 -60.27
N GLU A 214 51.26 19.89 -61.11
CA GLU A 214 51.48 19.53 -62.52
C GLU A 214 51.99 20.73 -63.33
N GLU A 215 51.42 21.92 -63.15
CA GLU A 215 51.89 23.13 -63.82
C GLU A 215 53.31 23.52 -63.34
N ARG A 216 53.60 23.41 -62.04
CA ARG A 216 54.97 23.56 -61.52
C ARG A 216 55.93 22.54 -62.13
N LYS A 217 55.49 21.29 -62.35
CA LYS A 217 56.27 20.23 -63.00
C LYS A 217 56.47 20.51 -64.50
N ARG A 218 55.48 21.06 -65.22
CA ARG A 218 55.59 21.54 -66.61
C ARG A 218 56.61 22.67 -66.74
N ILE A 219 56.47 23.73 -65.94
CA ILE A 219 57.40 24.87 -65.93
C ILE A 219 58.83 24.41 -65.59
N ARG A 220 59.01 23.45 -64.68
CA ARG A 220 60.34 22.83 -64.41
C ARG A 220 60.89 22.07 -65.61
N LYS A 221 60.08 21.26 -66.31
CA LYS A 221 60.48 20.56 -67.54
C LYS A 221 60.88 21.54 -68.65
N GLU A 222 60.10 22.58 -68.89
CA GLU A 222 60.40 23.60 -69.92
C GLU A 222 61.69 24.38 -69.61
N ARG A 223 61.92 24.74 -68.33
CA ARG A 223 63.19 25.36 -67.90
C ARG A 223 64.37 24.43 -68.10
N SER A 224 64.23 23.14 -67.74
CA SER A 224 65.26 22.13 -67.94
C SER A 224 65.56 21.89 -69.43
N GLN A 225 64.54 21.83 -70.29
CA GLN A 225 64.71 21.74 -71.75
C GLN A 225 65.47 22.94 -72.31
N LYS A 226 65.13 24.17 -71.88
CA LYS A 226 65.86 25.39 -72.29
C LYS A 226 67.32 25.39 -71.81
N GLN A 227 67.59 24.87 -70.61
CA GLN A 227 68.96 24.69 -70.11
C GLN A 227 69.74 23.64 -70.92
N VAL A 228 69.12 22.50 -71.26
CA VAL A 228 69.74 21.46 -72.10
C VAL A 228 70.01 21.98 -73.52
N GLN A 229 69.11 22.78 -74.10
CA GLN A 229 69.33 23.44 -75.38
C GLN A 229 70.51 24.41 -75.34
N ALA A 230 70.60 25.26 -74.30
CA ALA A 230 71.73 26.19 -74.13
C ALA A 230 73.06 25.45 -73.91
N LEU A 231 73.08 24.37 -73.12
CA LEU A 231 74.28 23.52 -72.96
C LEU A 231 74.67 22.83 -74.28
N SER A 232 73.70 22.36 -75.06
CA SER A 232 73.96 21.79 -76.40
C SER A 232 74.54 22.80 -77.37
N GLN A 233 74.10 24.07 -77.30
CA GLN A 233 74.68 25.17 -78.07
C GLN A 233 76.12 25.45 -77.63
N GLN A 234 76.39 25.53 -76.32
CA GLN A 234 77.74 25.71 -75.78
C GLN A 234 78.69 24.55 -76.15
N ILE A 235 78.21 23.29 -76.18
CA ILE A 235 79.01 22.16 -76.63
C ILE A 235 79.37 22.32 -78.11
N PHE A 236 78.39 22.64 -78.96
CA PHE A 236 78.63 22.87 -80.39
C PHE A 236 79.58 24.05 -80.66
N GLU A 237 79.45 25.16 -79.92
CA GLU A 237 80.38 26.30 -79.99
C GLU A 237 81.80 25.90 -79.60
N ASN A 238 81.97 25.10 -78.53
CA ASN A 238 83.27 24.58 -78.12
C ASN A 238 83.87 23.59 -79.14
N GLU A 239 83.05 22.77 -79.79
CA GLU A 239 83.50 21.88 -80.87
C GLU A 239 83.95 22.68 -82.10
N VAL A 240 83.21 23.72 -82.49
CA VAL A 240 83.61 24.64 -83.58
C VAL A 240 84.90 25.40 -83.23
N LEU A 241 85.09 25.83 -81.98
CA LEU A 241 86.35 26.44 -81.53
C LEU A 241 87.51 25.43 -81.59
N ARG A 242 87.30 24.19 -81.14
CA ARG A 242 88.29 23.11 -81.21
C ARG A 242 88.68 22.76 -82.64
N LEU A 243 87.73 22.76 -83.58
CA LEU A 243 88.00 22.58 -85.01
C LEU A 243 88.87 23.72 -85.57
N LYS A 244 88.56 24.98 -85.24
CA LYS A 244 89.38 26.14 -85.63
C LYS A 244 90.80 26.08 -85.03
N GLU A 245 90.96 25.59 -83.81
CA GLU A 245 92.29 25.36 -83.24
C GLU A 245 93.08 24.27 -83.97
N LEU A 246 92.42 23.20 -84.43
CA LEU A 246 93.06 22.15 -85.22
C LEU A 246 93.46 22.67 -86.60
N GLU A 247 92.59 23.42 -87.26
CA GLU A 247 92.88 24.11 -88.52
C GLU A 247 94.09 25.05 -88.39
N ARG A 248 94.13 25.89 -87.34
CA ARG A 248 95.27 26.77 -87.06
C ARG A 248 96.57 25.99 -86.81
N LYS A 249 96.50 24.86 -86.09
CA LYS A 249 97.65 23.96 -85.85
C LYS A 249 98.12 23.27 -87.14
N GLU A 250 97.21 22.98 -88.08
CA GLU A 250 97.58 22.51 -89.41
C GLU A 250 98.26 23.63 -90.23
N GLU A 251 97.77 24.86 -90.19
CA GLU A 251 98.43 25.99 -90.86
C GLU A 251 99.83 26.28 -90.29
N GLU A 252 99.97 26.30 -88.96
CA GLU A 252 101.25 26.36 -88.26
C GLU A 252 102.17 25.21 -88.72
N SER A 253 101.67 23.98 -88.76
CA SER A 253 102.43 22.80 -89.21
C SER A 253 102.82 22.88 -90.69
N ARG A 254 101.95 23.39 -91.57
CA ARG A 254 102.24 23.62 -93.00
C ARG A 254 103.30 24.71 -93.17
N SER A 255 103.31 25.73 -92.29
CA SER A 255 104.33 26.79 -92.26
C SER A 255 105.69 26.24 -91.77
N ILE A 256 105.69 25.50 -90.66
CA ILE A 256 106.89 24.84 -90.11
C ILE A 256 107.51 23.86 -91.11
N ASN A 257 106.70 23.07 -91.82
CA ASN A 257 107.22 22.17 -92.87
C ASN A 257 107.84 22.93 -94.04
N LYS A 258 107.29 24.07 -94.47
CA LYS A 258 107.93 24.94 -95.48
C LYS A 258 109.27 25.48 -94.99
N ALA A 259 109.33 25.96 -93.74
CA ALA A 259 110.55 26.46 -93.11
C ALA A 259 111.62 25.36 -92.96
N LEU A 260 111.21 24.13 -92.62
CA LEU A 260 112.08 22.96 -92.54
C LEU A 260 112.66 22.58 -93.92
N ILE A 261 111.85 22.63 -94.98
CA ILE A 261 112.31 22.38 -96.36
C ILE A 261 113.34 23.42 -96.80
N THR A 262 113.15 24.70 -96.46
CA THR A 262 114.19 25.73 -96.69
C THR A 262 115.45 25.47 -95.87
N MET A 263 115.32 25.14 -94.58
CA MET A 263 116.48 24.86 -93.73
C MET A 263 117.27 23.63 -94.20
N GLN A 264 116.59 22.57 -94.67
CA GLN A 264 117.21 21.39 -95.27
C GLN A 264 117.98 21.72 -96.55
N ARG A 265 117.51 22.69 -97.34
CA ARG A 265 118.21 23.17 -98.54
C ARG A 265 119.50 23.92 -98.18
N ASP A 266 119.43 24.83 -97.21
CA ASP A 266 120.59 25.56 -96.71
C ASP A 266 121.61 24.62 -96.04
N ASP A 267 121.13 23.62 -95.28
CA ASP A 267 121.97 22.62 -94.65
C ASP A 267 122.60 21.65 -95.66
N ALA A 268 121.93 21.35 -96.78
CA ALA A 268 122.54 20.61 -97.89
C ALA A 268 123.71 21.39 -98.52
N GLU A 269 123.62 22.72 -98.66
CA GLU A 269 124.75 23.54 -99.09
C GLU A 269 125.87 23.58 -98.05
N LYS A 270 125.55 23.74 -96.76
CA LYS A 270 126.53 23.68 -95.66
C LYS A 270 127.22 22.31 -95.59
N ILE A 271 126.51 21.21 -95.84
CA ILE A 271 127.07 19.86 -95.95
C ILE A 271 127.96 19.73 -97.20
N ARG A 272 127.62 20.36 -98.32
CA ARG A 272 128.48 20.41 -99.51
C ARG A 272 129.81 21.11 -99.22
N VAL A 273 129.79 22.22 -98.48
CA VAL A 273 130.99 22.92 -98.00
C VAL A 273 131.77 22.06 -97.01
N LYS A 274 131.12 21.56 -95.95
CA LYS A 274 131.75 20.69 -94.94
C LYS A 274 132.33 19.40 -95.51
N ASN A 275 131.81 18.87 -96.63
CA ASN A 275 132.39 17.70 -97.30
C ASN A 275 133.67 18.03 -98.08
N LEU A 276 133.83 19.27 -98.58
CA LEU A 276 135.11 19.75 -99.14
C LEU A 276 136.16 19.95 -98.05
N GLU A 277 135.74 20.30 -96.82
CA GLU A 277 136.61 20.45 -95.65
C GLU A 277 136.95 19.08 -95.02
N ASN A 278 135.96 18.21 -94.83
CA ASN A 278 136.14 16.90 -94.21
C ASN A 278 137.04 15.94 -95.02
N LYS A 279 137.17 16.13 -96.34
CA LYS A 279 138.21 15.45 -97.12
C LYS A 279 139.61 15.77 -96.57
N LYS A 280 139.91 17.06 -96.38
CA LYS A 280 141.17 17.57 -95.80
C LYS A 280 141.39 17.09 -94.35
N ILE A 281 140.32 16.87 -93.59
CA ILE A 281 140.41 16.40 -92.19
C ILE A 281 140.61 14.88 -92.10
N ARG A 282 139.98 14.07 -92.97
CA ARG A 282 140.18 12.61 -92.98
C ARG A 282 141.61 12.21 -93.37
N GLU A 283 142.27 12.99 -94.21
CA GLU A 283 143.71 12.88 -94.52
C GLU A 283 144.61 13.06 -93.29
N ASN A 284 144.09 13.66 -92.20
CA ASN A 284 144.80 13.86 -90.94
C ASN A 284 144.38 12.85 -89.84
N LEU A 285 143.07 12.59 -89.65
CA LEU A 285 142.58 11.81 -88.50
C LEU A 285 142.86 10.30 -88.61
N ASN A 286 143.05 9.75 -89.81
CA ASN A 286 143.49 8.36 -90.02
C ASN A 286 144.84 8.01 -89.34
N ARG A 287 145.56 9.00 -88.81
CA ARG A 287 146.84 8.85 -88.10
C ARG A 287 146.71 8.51 -86.61
N ALA A 288 145.51 8.63 -86.00
CA ALA A 288 145.37 8.67 -84.53
C ALA A 288 144.51 7.56 -83.88
N ASN A 289 143.56 6.94 -84.58
CA ASN A 289 142.48 6.20 -83.92
C ASN A 289 142.77 4.69 -83.71
N LYS A 290 143.98 4.31 -83.26
CA LYS A 290 144.41 2.91 -83.11
C LYS A 290 144.61 2.45 -81.64
N ASP A 291 144.22 3.28 -80.67
CA ASP A 291 144.94 3.36 -79.38
C ASP A 291 144.10 3.05 -78.10
N MET A 292 142.78 2.77 -78.17
CA MET A 292 141.92 2.54 -76.97
C MET A 292 140.79 1.51 -77.19
N GLU A 293 140.62 0.52 -76.28
CA GLU A 293 139.40 -0.36 -76.23
C GLU A 293 139.20 -1.17 -74.91
N GLN A 294 140.18 -1.29 -74.00
CA GLN A 294 140.38 -2.52 -73.21
C GLN A 294 139.76 -2.57 -71.77
N PHE A 295 138.60 -1.93 -71.51
CA PHE A 295 138.38 -1.29 -70.18
C PHE A 295 137.04 -1.50 -69.40
N ARG A 296 136.28 -2.63 -69.46
CA ARG A 296 134.94 -2.71 -68.77
C ARG A 296 134.43 -4.12 -68.38
N ILE A 297 133.88 -4.32 -67.15
CA ILE A 297 133.20 -5.60 -66.71
C ILE A 297 131.97 -5.48 -65.75
N VAL A 298 132.15 -5.20 -64.44
CA VAL A 298 131.76 -6.09 -63.30
C VAL A 298 130.28 -6.46 -62.96
N GLN A 299 129.57 -5.73 -62.06
CA GLN A 299 128.65 -6.30 -61.01
C GLN A 299 127.12 -6.31 -61.35
N LYS A 300 126.27 -7.10 -60.62
CA LYS A 300 124.82 -7.22 -60.92
C LYS A 300 123.75 -7.54 -59.83
N GLU A 301 123.90 -8.49 -58.89
CA GLU A 301 122.84 -9.51 -58.64
C GLU A 301 122.43 -9.85 -57.17
N GLU A 302 122.54 -8.94 -56.19
CA GLU A 302 122.76 -9.37 -54.78
C GLU A 302 121.57 -9.67 -53.81
N GLU A 303 120.33 -9.15 -53.94
CA GLU A 303 119.25 -9.27 -52.89
C GLU A 303 118.40 -10.57 -52.89
N ARG A 304 117.72 -10.98 -51.77
CA ARG A 304 116.94 -12.28 -51.71
C ARG A 304 115.97 -12.67 -50.54
N ILE A 305 115.73 -11.89 -49.46
CA ILE A 305 115.74 -12.52 -48.09
C ILE A 305 114.42 -12.85 -47.29
N ALA A 306 113.34 -12.05 -47.23
CA ALA A 306 112.77 -11.68 -45.90
C ALA A 306 111.48 -12.33 -45.28
N ASP A 307 110.61 -13.08 -45.97
CA ASP A 307 109.13 -12.94 -45.76
C ASP A 307 108.31 -13.96 -44.88
N LEU A 308 108.86 -14.68 -43.89
CA LEU A 308 108.30 -15.99 -43.45
C LEU A 308 107.49 -16.16 -42.12
N ARG A 309 106.80 -15.16 -41.53
CA ARG A 309 106.43 -15.18 -40.07
C ARG A 309 104.96 -15.19 -39.54
N THR A 310 103.88 -15.19 -40.34
CA THR A 310 102.61 -14.53 -39.88
C THR A 310 101.31 -15.37 -39.68
N GLN A 311 101.31 -16.70 -39.46
CA GLN A 311 100.09 -17.53 -39.67
C GLN A 311 99.33 -18.18 -38.47
N GLU A 312 99.78 -18.17 -37.20
CA GLU A 312 99.28 -19.14 -36.20
C GLU A 312 98.01 -18.80 -35.36
N PHE A 313 97.48 -17.56 -35.37
CA PHE A 313 96.64 -17.07 -34.26
C PHE A 313 95.18 -17.59 -34.14
N MET A 314 94.53 -18.01 -35.24
CA MET A 314 93.05 -17.99 -35.35
C MET A 314 92.25 -19.19 -34.76
N ARG A 315 92.88 -20.15 -34.07
CA ARG A 315 92.32 -21.53 -33.92
C ARG A 315 91.65 -21.92 -32.58
N LYS A 316 91.12 -20.99 -31.75
CA LYS A 316 90.96 -21.27 -30.29
C LYS A 316 89.69 -20.89 -29.50
N LYS A 317 88.58 -20.37 -30.07
CA LYS A 317 87.45 -19.86 -29.23
C LYS A 317 85.99 -20.17 -29.66
N ALA A 318 85.73 -21.21 -30.44
CA ALA A 318 84.40 -21.44 -31.03
C ALA A 318 83.38 -22.22 -30.16
N GLU A 319 83.83 -22.92 -29.11
CA GLU A 319 83.28 -24.28 -28.86
C GLU A 319 83.14 -24.68 -27.38
N ARG A 320 82.27 -24.03 -26.58
CA ARG A 320 81.90 -24.56 -25.23
C ARG A 320 80.42 -24.52 -24.87
N GLU A 321 79.87 -23.36 -24.50
CA GLU A 321 78.48 -23.25 -24.00
C GLU A 321 77.64 -22.39 -24.95
N ALA A 322 76.71 -22.88 -25.77
CA ALA A 322 76.03 -24.17 -25.87
C ALA A 322 75.17 -24.58 -24.66
N LYS A 323 73.90 -24.88 -24.95
CA LYS A 323 73.18 -26.11 -24.56
C LYS A 323 73.32 -26.53 -23.07
N ARG A 324 72.25 -26.53 -22.24
CA ARG A 324 70.94 -27.12 -22.61
C ARG A 324 69.74 -26.85 -21.69
N GLU A 325 69.92 -26.38 -20.46
CA GLU A 325 69.17 -27.02 -19.35
C GLU A 325 68.06 -26.19 -18.66
N ALA A 326 67.84 -24.92 -19.05
CA ALA A 326 66.90 -24.04 -18.33
C ALA A 326 65.41 -24.14 -18.75
N GLU A 327 65.09 -24.71 -19.91
CA GLU A 327 63.75 -24.56 -20.54
C GLU A 327 62.64 -25.51 -20.04
N LEU A 328 62.90 -26.38 -19.05
CA LEU A 328 62.01 -27.51 -18.72
C LEU A 328 61.32 -27.51 -17.33
N ALA A 329 61.44 -26.43 -16.55
CA ALA A 329 60.88 -26.38 -15.19
C ALA A 329 59.43 -25.85 -15.09
N GLU A 330 59.07 -24.81 -15.85
CA GLU A 330 57.96 -23.91 -15.45
C GLU A 330 56.56 -24.33 -15.97
N ILE A 331 56.45 -25.36 -16.79
CA ILE A 331 55.24 -25.65 -17.61
C ILE A 331 54.15 -26.48 -16.87
N LYS A 332 54.42 -27.04 -15.68
CA LYS A 332 53.59 -28.14 -15.11
C LYS A 332 52.74 -27.86 -13.86
N ALA A 333 52.76 -26.67 -13.25
CA ALA A 333 52.33 -26.53 -11.84
C ALA A 333 51.02 -25.74 -11.52
N ALA A 334 50.34 -25.09 -12.48
CA ALA A 334 49.34 -24.05 -12.13
C ALA A 334 48.00 -24.03 -12.90
N LYS A 335 47.64 -25.06 -13.70
CA LYS A 335 46.38 -25.06 -14.49
C LYS A 335 45.13 -25.65 -13.78
N GLU A 336 45.11 -25.64 -12.44
CA GLU A 336 44.18 -26.45 -11.61
C GLU A 336 43.37 -25.65 -10.55
N ARG A 337 43.27 -24.31 -10.66
CA ARG A 337 42.52 -23.48 -9.67
C ARG A 337 41.54 -22.45 -10.24
N GLU A 338 41.06 -22.65 -11.47
CA GLU A 338 40.10 -21.77 -12.17
C GLU A 338 38.78 -22.51 -12.49
N LYS A 339 38.31 -23.34 -11.56
CA LYS A 339 37.00 -24.04 -11.68
C LYS A 339 36.11 -23.95 -10.44
N ALA A 340 36.42 -23.03 -9.53
CA ALA A 340 35.55 -22.62 -8.43
C ALA A 340 34.42 -21.71 -8.94
N ARG A 341 33.51 -22.26 -9.75
CA ARG A 341 32.44 -21.49 -10.43
C ARG A 341 31.09 -22.22 -10.52
N LEU A 342 30.86 -23.20 -9.64
CA LEU A 342 29.62 -24.00 -9.56
C LEU A 342 29.11 -24.17 -8.11
N GLU A 343 29.37 -23.19 -7.24
CA GLU A 343 28.88 -23.15 -5.85
C GLU A 343 27.61 -22.28 -5.69
N ALA A 344 26.91 -21.96 -6.79
CA ALA A 344 25.86 -20.94 -6.82
C ALA A 344 24.41 -21.47 -6.80
N GLU A 345 24.17 -22.77 -7.01
CA GLU A 345 22.83 -23.33 -7.26
C GLU A 345 22.51 -24.59 -6.43
N GLN A 346 22.50 -24.49 -5.09
CA GLN A 346 21.89 -25.52 -4.23
C GLN A 346 21.58 -25.07 -2.79
N LEU A 347 20.79 -24.00 -2.62
CA LEU A 347 20.43 -23.50 -1.28
C LEU A 347 19.00 -22.92 -1.14
N GLN A 348 17.99 -23.61 -1.68
CA GLN A 348 16.57 -23.30 -1.37
C GLN A 348 15.58 -24.45 -1.65
N ALA A 349 15.60 -25.52 -0.85
CA ALA A 349 14.49 -26.49 -0.74
C ALA A 349 14.57 -27.33 0.56
N MET A 350 13.42 -27.79 1.05
CA MET A 350 13.19 -28.74 2.18
C MET A 350 13.22 -28.20 3.63
N CYS A 351 12.06 -27.73 4.11
CA CYS A 351 11.65 -27.77 5.52
C CYS A 351 10.15 -28.10 5.63
N ALA A 352 9.80 -29.33 6.06
CA ALA A 352 8.44 -29.72 6.46
C ALA A 352 8.43 -31.09 7.17
N ALA A 353 8.43 -31.11 8.51
CA ALA A 353 8.21 -32.33 9.33
C ALA A 353 7.94 -32.02 10.82
N SER A 354 6.67 -31.85 11.20
CA SER A 354 6.17 -32.04 12.58
C SER A 354 4.64 -32.07 12.56
N ASP A 355 4.05 -33.12 13.15
CA ASP A 355 3.16 -33.04 14.32
C ASP A 355 2.57 -34.44 14.62
N GLU A 356 1.81 -34.54 15.72
CA GLU A 356 1.06 -35.72 16.21
C GLU A 356 1.84 -36.92 16.79
N ALA A 357 1.27 -37.62 17.77
CA ALA A 357 1.32 -37.32 19.21
C ALA A 357 0.71 -38.49 20.06
N GLU A 358 0.75 -38.36 21.39
CA GLU A 358 -0.05 -39.10 22.40
C GLU A 358 0.19 -40.63 22.64
N LEU A 359 -0.48 -41.12 23.70
CA LEU A 359 -0.79 -42.53 24.04
C LEU A 359 0.34 -43.52 24.43
N GLN A 360 0.73 -43.54 25.73
CA GLN A 360 0.89 -44.79 26.52
C GLN A 360 1.16 -44.57 28.03
N ALA A 361 0.11 -44.35 28.85
CA ALA A 361 0.21 -44.42 30.31
C ALA A 361 -1.17 -44.58 31.00
N LEU A 362 -1.50 -45.78 31.52
CA LEU A 362 -2.50 -46.06 32.58
C LEU A 362 -2.69 -47.59 32.79
N ARG A 363 -2.35 -48.11 33.99
CA ARG A 363 -2.66 -49.49 34.46
C ARG A 363 -2.62 -49.60 36.00
N VAL A 364 -3.69 -49.22 36.71
CA VAL A 364 -3.79 -49.33 38.18
C VAL A 364 -5.25 -49.54 38.63
N GLN A 365 -5.63 -50.72 39.15
CA GLN A 365 -6.82 -51.02 39.99
C GLN A 365 -7.01 -52.56 40.19
N GLU A 366 -6.97 -53.11 41.41
CA GLU A 366 -7.30 -54.56 41.64
C GLU A 366 -7.70 -55.01 43.09
N GLU A 367 -7.90 -54.15 44.10
CA GLU A 367 -7.76 -54.54 45.54
C GLU A 367 -9.04 -54.71 46.42
N VAL A 368 -10.25 -55.01 45.92
CA VAL A 368 -11.52 -54.58 46.60
C VAL A 368 -12.47 -55.64 47.26
N GLU A 369 -12.35 -56.97 47.08
CA GLU A 369 -13.54 -57.87 47.19
C GLU A 369 -13.46 -59.14 48.13
N ARG A 370 -13.74 -59.11 49.48
CA ARG A 370 -13.58 -60.34 50.37
C ARG A 370 -14.47 -60.69 51.63
N GLU A 371 -15.54 -60.02 52.10
CA GLU A 371 -16.08 -60.21 53.51
C GLU A 371 -17.60 -60.69 53.69
N TRP A 372 -17.98 -61.74 54.50
CA TRP A 372 -19.41 -62.28 54.58
C TRP A 372 -19.95 -63.07 55.88
N ARG A 373 -21.00 -63.98 55.80
CA ARG A 373 -22.10 -64.25 56.83
C ARG A 373 -22.47 -65.68 57.43
N GLU A 374 -23.46 -65.82 58.35
CA GLU A 374 -24.18 -67.07 58.85
C GLU A 374 -25.50 -66.79 59.70
N LYS A 375 -26.53 -67.71 59.82
CA LYS A 375 -27.57 -67.79 60.92
C LYS A 375 -28.49 -69.08 60.97
N GLU A 376 -29.38 -69.24 62.01
CA GLU A 376 -30.68 -70.03 62.15
C GLU A 376 -30.85 -71.19 63.22
N ARG A 377 -32.12 -71.67 63.47
CA ARG A 377 -32.66 -73.06 63.83
C ARG A 377 -33.62 -73.27 65.09
N LEU A 378 -34.43 -74.38 65.11
CA LEU A 378 -35.21 -75.10 66.22
C LEU A 378 -36.78 -74.93 66.47
N ALA A 379 -37.50 -75.97 67.02
CA ALA A 379 -38.97 -76.04 67.40
C ALA A 379 -39.41 -77.30 68.27
N ALA A 380 -40.63 -77.39 68.91
CA ALA A 380 -41.07 -78.57 69.78
C ALA A 380 -42.55 -78.97 70.32
N LEU A 381 -43.86 -79.09 70.69
CA LEU A 381 -44.48 -80.25 71.48
C LEU A 381 -46.04 -80.23 71.84
N LYS A 382 -46.53 -81.14 72.74
CA LYS A 382 -47.71 -81.09 73.70
C LYS A 382 -49.20 -81.08 73.22
N LYS A 383 -49.97 -82.19 73.32
CA LYS A 383 -51.47 -82.31 73.23
C LYS A 383 -51.97 -83.64 73.89
N LYS A 384 -53.25 -83.77 74.35
CA LYS A 384 -53.95 -85.08 74.53
C LYS A 384 -55.50 -85.02 74.67
N GLN A 385 -56.02 -84.79 75.88
CA GLN A 385 -57.43 -85.04 76.30
C GLN A 385 -58.43 -83.97 75.83
N ASP A 386 -57.92 -82.95 75.16
CA ASP A 386 -58.59 -81.74 74.69
C ASP A 386 -59.81 -82.02 73.77
N ASN A 387 -60.01 -83.27 73.33
CA ASN A 387 -60.75 -83.68 72.14
C ASN A 387 -62.28 -83.88 72.28
N ASP A 388 -62.82 -84.20 73.45
CA ASP A 388 -64.26 -84.54 73.59
C ASP A 388 -65.15 -83.40 74.10
N ASP A 389 -64.67 -82.57 75.04
CA ASP A 389 -65.29 -81.26 75.29
C ASP A 389 -65.17 -80.36 74.06
N LEU A 390 -64.13 -80.56 73.24
CA LEU A 390 -64.06 -80.03 71.87
C LEU A 390 -65.28 -80.42 71.02
N LYS A 391 -65.93 -81.59 71.19
CA LYS A 391 -67.08 -82.00 70.35
C LYS A 391 -68.38 -81.26 70.71
N ARG A 392 -68.72 -81.13 71.99
CA ARG A 392 -69.90 -80.35 72.42
C ARG A 392 -69.68 -78.85 72.24
N SER A 393 -68.45 -78.38 72.48
CA SER A 393 -68.04 -77.02 72.13
C SER A 393 -68.14 -76.79 70.62
N ARG A 394 -67.64 -77.72 69.78
CA ARG A 394 -67.80 -77.69 68.31
C ARG A 394 -69.26 -77.60 67.88
N ALA A 395 -70.20 -78.29 68.53
CA ALA A 395 -71.61 -78.22 68.12
C ALA A 395 -72.19 -76.81 68.27
N LYS A 396 -71.99 -76.15 69.43
CA LYS A 396 -72.41 -74.75 69.64
C LYS A 396 -71.58 -73.78 68.82
N GLN A 397 -70.26 -73.97 68.77
CA GLN A 397 -69.37 -73.23 67.87
C GLN A 397 -69.83 -73.34 66.42
N LEU A 398 -70.36 -74.47 65.93
CA LEU A 398 -70.83 -74.61 64.54
C LEU A 398 -72.08 -73.78 64.25
N GLU A 399 -73.00 -73.63 65.21
CA GLU A 399 -74.14 -72.73 65.06
C GLU A 399 -73.74 -71.26 65.17
N ASP A 400 -72.85 -70.93 66.11
CA ASP A 400 -72.34 -69.57 66.26
C ASP A 400 -71.39 -69.19 65.10
N ILE A 401 -70.63 -70.15 64.55
CA ILE A 401 -69.88 -70.00 63.30
C ILE A 401 -70.84 -69.79 62.14
N LYS A 402 -71.96 -70.51 62.02
CA LYS A 402 -72.97 -70.24 60.96
C LYS A 402 -73.55 -68.82 61.06
N LYS A 403 -73.91 -68.36 62.26
CA LYS A 403 -74.40 -66.98 62.50
C LYS A 403 -73.31 -65.94 62.20
N GLN A 404 -72.08 -66.19 62.66
CA GLN A 404 -70.93 -65.33 62.39
C GLN A 404 -70.51 -65.37 60.91
N GLN A 405 -70.73 -66.48 60.20
CA GLN A 405 -70.49 -66.59 58.75
C GLN A 405 -71.52 -65.78 57.98
N ALA A 406 -72.82 -65.86 58.32
CA ALA A 406 -73.84 -65.00 57.71
C ALA A 406 -73.52 -63.50 57.95
N LEU A 407 -73.17 -63.12 59.19
CA LEU A 407 -72.78 -61.74 59.54
C LEU A 407 -71.42 -61.33 58.95
N LYS A 408 -70.54 -62.28 58.61
CA LYS A 408 -69.28 -62.01 57.88
C LYS A 408 -69.56 -61.82 56.40
N ILE A 409 -70.33 -62.70 55.76
CA ILE A 409 -70.74 -62.61 54.36
C ILE A 409 -71.43 -61.27 54.11
N GLN A 410 -72.41 -60.87 54.94
CA GLN A 410 -73.05 -59.56 54.79
C GLN A 410 -72.05 -58.40 54.92
N LYS A 411 -71.11 -58.46 55.87
CA LYS A 411 -70.06 -57.43 56.01
C LYS A 411 -69.06 -57.45 54.86
N GLU A 412 -68.74 -58.63 54.34
CA GLU A 412 -67.85 -58.83 53.19
C GLU A 412 -68.52 -58.34 51.90
N GLU A 413 -69.83 -58.47 51.75
CA GLU A 413 -70.64 -57.83 50.69
C GLU A 413 -70.67 -56.30 50.83
N GLU A 414 -70.93 -55.78 52.04
CA GLU A 414 -70.89 -54.34 52.32
C GLU A 414 -69.50 -53.73 52.08
N GLU A 415 -68.42 -54.37 52.55
CA GLU A 415 -67.05 -53.95 52.28
C GLU A 415 -66.66 -54.13 50.81
N PHE A 416 -67.11 -55.21 50.14
CA PHE A 416 -66.91 -55.39 48.69
C PHE A 416 -67.59 -54.28 47.90
N HIS A 417 -68.81 -53.86 48.26
CA HIS A 417 -69.49 -52.73 47.63
C HIS A 417 -68.77 -51.40 47.88
N LYS A 418 -68.26 -51.14 49.10
CA LYS A 418 -67.43 -49.96 49.42
C LYS A 418 -66.13 -49.97 48.59
N VAL A 419 -65.42 -51.09 48.55
CA VAL A 419 -64.19 -51.27 47.76
C VAL A 419 -64.48 -51.11 46.26
N ALA A 420 -65.57 -51.66 45.74
CA ALA A 420 -65.97 -51.52 44.34
C ALA A 420 -66.42 -50.09 44.00
N GLN A 421 -66.93 -49.30 44.95
CA GLN A 421 -67.14 -47.86 44.76
C GLN A 421 -65.80 -47.12 44.71
N VAL A 422 -64.92 -47.31 45.71
CA VAL A 422 -63.59 -46.66 45.76
C VAL A 422 -62.74 -47.01 44.53
N GLN A 423 -62.80 -48.26 44.04
CA GLN A 423 -62.13 -48.67 42.81
C GLN A 423 -62.70 -47.98 41.56
N ARG A 424 -64.02 -47.76 41.48
CA ARG A 424 -64.64 -46.99 40.39
C ARG A 424 -64.21 -45.53 40.42
N GLU A 425 -64.27 -44.87 41.58
CA GLU A 425 -63.81 -43.48 41.74
C GLU A 425 -62.31 -43.32 41.44
N LEU A 426 -61.47 -44.30 41.81
CA LEU A 426 -60.05 -44.32 41.47
C LEU A 426 -59.84 -44.52 39.96
N HIS A 427 -60.61 -45.41 39.33
CA HIS A 427 -60.56 -45.64 37.89
C HIS A 427 -60.96 -44.38 37.11
N GLU A 428 -62.02 -43.67 37.52
CA GLU A 428 -62.45 -42.41 36.93
C GLU A 428 -61.40 -41.31 37.08
N ARG A 429 -60.87 -41.11 38.31
CA ARG A 429 -59.78 -40.16 38.58
C ARG A 429 -58.53 -40.48 37.75
N ASP A 430 -58.19 -41.75 37.55
CA ASP A 430 -57.03 -42.13 36.76
C ASP A 430 -57.27 -42.03 35.25
N CYS A 431 -58.51 -42.23 34.79
CA CYS A 431 -58.95 -41.94 33.42
C CYS A 431 -58.94 -40.44 33.12
N GLU A 432 -59.37 -39.57 34.03
CA GLU A 432 -59.17 -38.12 33.92
C GLU A 432 -57.69 -37.75 33.87
N ARG A 433 -56.86 -38.33 34.75
CA ARG A 433 -55.41 -38.09 34.77
C ARG A 433 -54.76 -38.49 33.45
N LYS A 434 -55.23 -39.57 32.81
CA LYS A 434 -54.83 -39.99 31.46
C LYS A 434 -55.33 -39.04 30.37
N LYS A 435 -56.57 -38.53 30.43
CA LYS A 435 -57.11 -37.50 29.51
C LYS A 435 -56.28 -36.21 29.58
N LYS A 436 -56.12 -35.64 30.78
CA LYS A 436 -55.34 -34.42 31.05
C LYS A 436 -53.88 -34.55 30.57
N LYS A 437 -53.24 -35.71 30.77
CA LYS A 437 -51.90 -36.00 30.21
C LYS A 437 -51.88 -36.10 28.68
N ARG A 438 -52.87 -36.71 28.04
CA ARG A 438 -53.00 -36.77 26.56
C ARG A 438 -53.20 -35.37 25.97
N GLU A 439 -54.06 -34.56 26.57
CA GLU A 439 -54.31 -33.18 26.15
C GLU A 439 -53.05 -32.31 26.28
N ALA A 440 -52.31 -32.42 27.39
CA ALA A 440 -51.03 -31.74 27.56
C ALA A 440 -49.99 -32.18 26.51
N ALA A 441 -49.88 -33.48 26.22
CA ALA A 441 -49.00 -34.00 25.17
C ALA A 441 -49.40 -33.51 23.76
N ILE A 442 -50.70 -33.36 23.48
CA ILE A 442 -51.21 -32.79 22.22
C ILE A 442 -50.89 -31.30 22.11
N LYS A 443 -51.03 -30.53 23.20
CA LYS A 443 -50.64 -29.11 23.25
C LYS A 443 -49.14 -28.93 23.01
N HIS A 444 -48.30 -29.62 23.78
CA HIS A 444 -46.85 -29.64 23.61
C HIS A 444 -46.43 -30.07 22.19
N ARG A 445 -47.10 -31.07 21.58
CA ARG A 445 -46.85 -31.45 20.18
C ARG A 445 -47.21 -30.33 19.20
N LYS A 446 -48.30 -29.58 19.41
CA LYS A 446 -48.65 -28.43 18.56
C LYS A 446 -47.63 -27.30 18.71
N GLU A 447 -47.27 -26.95 19.94
CA GLU A 447 -46.28 -25.93 20.27
C GLU A 447 -44.91 -26.27 19.65
N LEU A 448 -44.48 -27.55 19.72
CA LEU A 448 -43.22 -28.01 19.14
C LEU A 448 -43.27 -28.04 17.60
N LEU A 449 -44.42 -28.34 16.98
CA LEU A 449 -44.60 -28.22 15.53
C LEU A 449 -44.59 -26.75 15.07
N GLN A 450 -45.16 -25.83 15.86
CA GLN A 450 -45.06 -24.39 15.60
C GLN A 450 -43.60 -23.94 15.69
N GLN A 451 -42.88 -24.27 16.76
CA GLN A 451 -41.45 -23.94 16.90
C GLN A 451 -40.56 -24.50 15.77
N ILE A 452 -40.89 -25.66 15.19
CA ILE A 452 -40.21 -26.19 14.01
C ILE A 452 -40.55 -25.36 12.77
N ASN A 453 -41.84 -25.11 12.52
CA ASN A 453 -42.29 -24.30 11.39
C ASN A 453 -41.70 -22.89 11.42
N ASP A 454 -41.71 -22.24 12.58
CA ASP A 454 -41.20 -20.88 12.76
C ASP A 454 -39.68 -20.83 12.54
N LYS A 455 -38.94 -21.86 12.99
CA LYS A 455 -37.49 -22.00 12.71
C LYS A 455 -37.16 -22.27 11.24
N GLU A 456 -38.00 -23.01 10.53
CA GLU A 456 -37.85 -23.21 9.08
C GLU A 456 -38.22 -21.95 8.30
N LEU A 457 -39.23 -21.18 8.72
CA LEU A 457 -39.53 -19.85 8.16
C LEU A 457 -38.35 -18.89 8.39
N ASP A 458 -37.78 -18.86 9.59
CA ASP A 458 -36.57 -18.09 9.94
C ASP A 458 -35.37 -18.49 9.07
N ARG A 459 -35.18 -19.79 8.85
CA ARG A 459 -34.12 -20.34 7.98
C ARG A 459 -34.34 -19.92 6.52
N ILE A 460 -35.56 -20.03 6.02
CA ILE A 460 -35.92 -19.62 4.65
C ILE A 460 -35.74 -18.10 4.49
N ALA A 461 -36.11 -17.30 5.49
CA ALA A 461 -35.90 -15.85 5.49
C ALA A 461 -34.40 -15.50 5.41
N LYS A 462 -33.56 -16.08 6.28
CA LYS A 462 -32.10 -15.89 6.28
C LYS A 462 -31.41 -16.41 5.02
N ILE A 463 -32.01 -17.38 4.32
CA ILE A 463 -31.54 -17.84 3.00
C ILE A 463 -31.91 -16.82 1.91
N LYS A 464 -33.14 -16.29 1.91
CA LYS A 464 -33.57 -15.22 0.99
C LYS A 464 -32.74 -13.95 1.17
N GLU A 465 -32.58 -13.50 2.41
CA GLU A 465 -31.75 -12.36 2.80
C GLU A 465 -30.34 -12.47 2.19
N LYS A 466 -29.68 -13.62 2.35
CA LYS A 466 -28.37 -13.88 1.71
C LYS A 466 -28.38 -13.93 0.19
N PHE A 467 -29.46 -14.38 -0.43
CA PHE A 467 -29.60 -14.32 -1.90
C PHE A 467 -29.86 -12.90 -2.41
N GLU A 468 -30.57 -12.08 -1.63
CA GLU A 468 -30.83 -10.66 -1.92
C GLU A 468 -29.58 -9.81 -1.69
N GLU A 469 -28.85 -10.00 -0.58
CA GLU A 469 -27.49 -9.48 -0.34
C GLU A 469 -26.54 -9.88 -1.49
N GLY A 470 -26.51 -11.16 -1.85
CA GLY A 470 -25.73 -11.67 -2.98
C GLY A 470 -26.22 -11.24 -4.36
N GLY A 471 -27.39 -10.60 -4.45
CA GLY A 471 -27.88 -9.89 -5.64
C GLY A 471 -27.38 -8.45 -5.65
N ILE A 472 -27.55 -7.74 -4.53
CA ILE A 472 -27.08 -6.36 -4.32
C ILE A 472 -25.56 -6.26 -4.52
N LEU A 473 -24.78 -7.18 -3.93
CA LEU A 473 -23.32 -7.20 -4.05
C LEU A 473 -22.86 -7.41 -5.51
N ARG A 474 -23.56 -8.25 -6.27
CA ARG A 474 -23.29 -8.42 -7.72
C ARG A 474 -23.63 -7.16 -8.50
N MET A 475 -24.79 -6.55 -8.24
CA MET A 475 -25.17 -5.29 -8.88
C MET A 475 -24.20 -4.15 -8.54
N GLU A 476 -23.72 -4.05 -7.30
CA GLU A 476 -22.69 -3.09 -6.89
C GLU A 476 -21.35 -3.36 -7.58
N GLN A 477 -20.93 -4.62 -7.69
CA GLN A 477 -19.69 -5.00 -8.37
C GLN A 477 -19.77 -4.78 -9.90
N GLU A 478 -20.92 -5.04 -10.51
CA GLU A 478 -21.21 -4.70 -11.91
C GLU A 478 -21.13 -3.19 -12.11
N MET A 479 -21.81 -2.40 -11.27
CA MET A 479 -21.77 -0.94 -11.31
C MET A 479 -20.36 -0.37 -11.06
N ARG A 480 -19.57 -0.95 -10.14
CA ARG A 480 -18.15 -0.61 -9.94
C ARG A 480 -17.35 -0.89 -11.21
N SER A 481 -17.48 -2.08 -11.80
CA SER A 481 -16.73 -2.47 -13.00
C SER A 481 -17.09 -1.61 -14.22
N ALA A 482 -18.37 -1.27 -14.41
CA ALA A 482 -18.83 -0.39 -15.47
C ALA A 482 -18.35 1.05 -15.26
N ASN A 483 -18.34 1.57 -14.03
CA ASN A 483 -17.75 2.86 -13.72
C ASN A 483 -16.25 2.89 -14.04
N ILE A 484 -15.50 1.88 -13.59
CA ILE A 484 -14.06 1.72 -13.86
C ILE A 484 -13.79 1.67 -15.37
N GLN A 485 -14.50 0.83 -16.14
CA GLN A 485 -14.37 0.79 -17.60
C GLN A 485 -14.65 2.16 -18.25
N ASN A 486 -15.67 2.88 -17.79
CA ASN A 486 -15.98 4.23 -18.29
C ASN A 486 -14.89 5.26 -17.93
N ILE A 487 -14.23 5.12 -16.78
CA ILE A 487 -13.09 5.97 -16.38
C ILE A 487 -11.87 5.67 -17.25
N ILE A 488 -11.57 4.39 -17.49
CA ILE A 488 -10.43 4.01 -18.34
C ILE A 488 -10.69 4.42 -19.80
N ARG A 489 -11.91 4.23 -20.34
CA ARG A 489 -12.32 4.77 -21.65
C ARG A 489 -12.14 6.29 -21.74
N LYS A 490 -12.52 7.04 -20.70
CA LYS A 490 -12.25 8.49 -20.63
C LYS A 490 -10.76 8.82 -20.61
N LYS A 491 -9.91 8.00 -19.96
CA LYS A 491 -8.44 8.17 -19.97
C LYS A 491 -7.81 7.88 -21.33
N VAL A 492 -8.27 6.84 -22.03
CA VAL A 492 -7.86 6.53 -23.41
C VAL A 492 -8.31 7.62 -24.38
N GLN A 493 -9.54 8.13 -24.23
CA GLN A 493 -9.99 9.28 -25.03
C GLN A 493 -9.17 10.55 -24.73
N ARG A 494 -8.73 10.76 -23.49
CA ARG A 494 -7.73 11.79 -23.13
C ARG A 494 -6.35 11.55 -23.77
N MET A 495 -6.01 10.34 -24.26
CA MET A 495 -4.81 10.13 -25.08
C MET A 495 -5.05 10.56 -26.54
N ARG A 496 -6.19 10.16 -27.14
CA ARG A 496 -6.58 10.59 -28.50
C ARG A 496 -6.65 12.11 -28.63
N THR A 497 -7.27 12.81 -27.68
CA THR A 497 -7.34 14.29 -27.68
C THR A 497 -5.99 14.98 -27.44
N ASN A 498 -4.98 14.25 -26.95
CA ASN A 498 -3.61 14.75 -26.77
C ASN A 498 -2.69 14.33 -27.94
N ASN A 499 -3.26 13.98 -29.10
CA ASN A 499 -2.55 13.62 -30.33
C ASN A 499 -1.54 12.45 -30.17
N VAL A 500 -1.83 11.50 -29.29
CA VAL A 500 -1.07 10.23 -29.23
C VAL A 500 -1.31 9.42 -30.51
N PRO A 501 -0.28 8.88 -31.19
CA PRO A 501 -0.46 8.07 -32.40
C PRO A 501 -1.37 6.87 -32.17
N GLU A 502 -2.36 6.69 -33.05
CA GLU A 502 -3.46 5.73 -32.87
C GLU A 502 -3.00 4.27 -32.73
N GLN A 503 -1.85 3.89 -33.32
CA GLN A 503 -1.24 2.57 -33.11
C GLN A 503 -0.95 2.31 -31.62
N VAL A 504 -0.41 3.30 -30.91
CA VAL A 504 -0.10 3.22 -29.48
C VAL A 504 -1.37 3.28 -28.64
N VAL A 505 -2.41 3.97 -29.11
CA VAL A 505 -3.74 3.98 -28.45
C VAL A 505 -4.39 2.59 -28.55
N ALA A 506 -4.36 1.96 -29.72
CA ALA A 506 -4.91 0.63 -29.95
C ALA A 506 -4.18 -0.46 -29.13
N ASP A 507 -2.85 -0.38 -29.00
CA ASP A 507 -2.09 -1.26 -28.12
C ASP A 507 -2.50 -1.11 -26.64
N VAL A 508 -2.78 0.12 -26.19
CA VAL A 508 -3.29 0.40 -24.83
C VAL A 508 -4.72 -0.15 -24.64
N GLU A 509 -5.62 0.05 -25.60
CA GLU A 509 -6.98 -0.52 -25.55
C GLU A 509 -6.94 -2.06 -25.51
N ARG A 510 -6.04 -2.66 -26.28
CA ARG A 510 -5.84 -4.11 -26.32
C ARG A 510 -5.27 -4.67 -25.01
N GLN A 511 -4.31 -3.97 -24.38
CA GLN A 511 -3.75 -4.37 -23.08
C GLN A 511 -4.78 -4.25 -21.95
N LEU A 512 -5.63 -3.22 -22.00
CA LEU A 512 -6.63 -2.93 -20.96
C LEU A 512 -8.01 -3.60 -21.20
N LYS A 513 -8.19 -4.30 -22.33
CA LYS A 513 -9.40 -5.08 -22.70
C LYS A 513 -10.68 -4.23 -22.72
N ILE A 514 -10.63 -3.11 -23.45
CA ILE A 514 -11.64 -2.04 -23.47
C ILE A 514 -12.66 -2.19 -24.60
#